data_AF-C0DYE5-F1
#
_entry.id   AF-C0DYE5-F1
#
_cell.length_a   1.000
_cell.length_b   1.000
_cell.length_c   1.000
_cell.angle_alpha   90.00
_cell.angle_beta   90.00
_cell.angle_gamma   90.00
#
_symmetry.space_group_name_H-M   'P 1'
#
loop_
_entity.id
_entity.type
_entity.pdbx_description
1 polymer ?
#
loop_
_entity_poly.entity_id
_entity_poly.type
_entity_poly.pdbx_seq_one_letter_code
_entity_poly.pdbx_strand_id
1 'polypeptide(L)'
;MPHFIVDLPQRVTLKHNQLKLLGVNGQEPQDLWPLGWIVHRHQARSGFLARGGLMRSLAWPYLFKNYSVRDLAEFLEIYGLPVRIGKYPAGASDKEKTTLLNALVGIGHNAAGIIPETMMLELLDAASGSGDTFMSMVDWCERTQSKIILGGTLTTQADGKTSTKPTLRAVGKLGRQP
;
A
#
# COMPACT_ATOMS: atom_id res chain seq x y z
N MET A 1 -55.86 2.84 9.17
CA MET A 1 -54.75 3.66 9.69
C MET A 1 -53.74 3.84 8.56
N PRO A 2 -53.33 5.05 8.17
CA PRO A 2 -52.42 5.21 7.04
C PRO A 2 -51.01 4.79 7.46
N HIS A 3 -50.40 3.92 6.65
CA HIS A 3 -49.01 3.53 6.76
C HIS A 3 -48.11 4.73 6.39
N PHE A 4 -47.69 5.50 7.38
CA PHE A 4 -46.72 6.58 7.22
C PHE A 4 -45.30 5.99 7.29
N ILE A 5 -44.90 5.26 6.25
CA ILE A 5 -43.48 5.01 6.00
C ILE A 5 -42.95 6.27 5.34
N VAL A 6 -42.36 7.16 6.13
CA VAL A 6 -41.60 8.30 5.61
C VAL A 6 -40.42 7.70 4.87
N ASP A 7 -40.41 7.86 3.55
CA ASP A 7 -39.24 7.55 2.76
C ASP A 7 -38.15 8.54 3.15
N LEU A 8 -37.31 8.15 4.12
CA LEU A 8 -36.24 8.97 4.63
C LEU A 8 -35.26 9.22 3.48
N PRO A 9 -35.01 10.47 3.08
CA PRO A 9 -34.02 10.74 2.05
C PRO A 9 -32.64 10.32 2.60
N GLN A 10 -32.13 9.17 2.15
CA GLN A 10 -30.84 8.63 2.60
C GLN A 10 -29.62 9.30 1.95
N ARG A 11 -29.85 10.22 1.00
CA ARG A 11 -28.77 10.89 0.26
C ARG A 11 -28.56 12.30 0.81
N VAL A 12 -27.32 12.58 1.19
CA VAL A 12 -26.86 13.89 1.67
C VAL A 12 -25.89 14.51 0.68
N THR A 13 -25.84 15.84 0.65
CA THR A 13 -24.92 16.63 -0.17
C THR A 13 -24.26 17.72 0.67
N LEU A 14 -23.13 18.25 0.21
CA LEU A 14 -22.42 19.36 0.83
C LEU A 14 -22.69 20.64 0.04
N LYS A 15 -23.31 21.65 0.66
CA LYS A 15 -23.50 22.98 0.06
C LYS A 15 -23.10 24.05 1.07
N HIS A 16 -22.30 25.04 0.66
CA HIS A 16 -21.78 26.11 1.52
C HIS A 16 -21.22 25.63 2.87
N ASN A 17 -20.42 24.55 2.83
CA ASN A 17 -19.82 23.96 4.02
C ASN A 17 -20.79 23.33 5.05
N GLN A 18 -22.04 23.08 4.65
CA GLN A 18 -23.07 22.47 5.47
C GLN A 18 -23.57 21.18 4.83
N LEU A 19 -23.87 20.18 5.66
CA LEU A 19 -24.55 18.96 5.25
C LEU A 19 -26.02 19.28 5.03
N LYS A 20 -26.52 18.94 3.84
CA LYS A 20 -27.91 19.13 3.42
C LYS A 20 -28.47 17.82 2.87
N LEU A 21 -29.78 17.65 2.96
CA LEU A 21 -30.50 16.58 2.28
C LEU A 21 -30.49 16.85 0.78
N LEU A 22 -30.20 15.81 -0.01
CA LEU A 22 -30.29 15.91 -1.46
C LEU A 22 -31.75 16.10 -1.86
N GLY A 23 -32.05 17.16 -2.63
CA GLY A 23 -33.39 17.37 -3.16
C GLY A 23 -33.77 16.29 -4.17
N VAL A 24 -35.02 15.85 -4.13
CA VAL A 24 -35.57 14.88 -5.10
C VAL A 24 -35.91 15.62 -6.40
N ASN A 25 -35.66 15.00 -7.55
CA ASN A 25 -36.06 15.52 -8.88
C ASN A 25 -35.58 16.96 -9.19
N GLY A 26 -34.33 17.30 -8.83
CA GLY A 26 -33.73 18.59 -9.16
C GLY A 26 -34.14 19.74 -8.24
N GLN A 27 -34.84 19.45 -7.13
CA GLN A 27 -35.07 20.45 -6.10
C GLN A 27 -33.78 20.87 -5.38
N GLU A 28 -33.77 22.11 -4.90
CA GLU A 28 -32.69 22.66 -4.09
C GLU A 28 -32.44 21.81 -2.82
N PRO A 29 -31.18 21.64 -2.38
CA PRO A 29 -30.87 20.87 -1.18
C PRO A 29 -31.52 21.46 0.08
N GLN A 30 -32.18 20.61 0.86
CA GLN A 30 -32.91 20.99 2.06
C GLN A 30 -32.04 20.84 3.31
N ASP A 31 -32.35 21.59 4.36
CA ASP A 31 -31.63 21.44 5.63
C ASP A 31 -31.98 20.11 6.32
N LEU A 32 -31.07 19.62 7.16
CA LEU A 32 -31.29 18.42 7.95
C LEU A 32 -32.51 18.61 8.87
N TRP A 33 -33.36 17.60 8.98
CA TRP A 33 -34.52 17.66 9.86
C TRP A 33 -34.11 17.86 11.32
N PRO A 34 -34.72 18.81 12.05
CA PRO A 34 -34.45 18.97 13.47
C PRO A 34 -34.68 17.66 14.22
N LEU A 35 -33.72 17.27 15.07
CA LEU A 35 -33.78 16.06 15.90
C LEU A 35 -33.89 14.72 15.14
N GLY A 36 -33.75 14.71 13.81
CA GLY A 36 -33.82 13.49 13.01
C GLY A 36 -32.49 12.79 12.77
N TRP A 37 -31.36 13.45 13.09
CA TRP A 37 -30.04 13.02 12.63
C TRP A 37 -28.97 13.11 13.72
N ILE A 38 -28.08 12.11 13.76
CA ILE A 38 -26.82 12.16 14.50
C ILE A 38 -25.71 12.40 13.48
N VAL A 39 -25.02 13.53 13.60
CA VAL A 39 -23.95 13.93 12.66
C VAL A 39 -22.60 13.79 13.33
N HIS A 40 -21.82 12.79 12.91
CA HIS A 40 -20.40 12.70 13.28
C HIS A 40 -19.56 13.57 12.33
N ARG A 41 -18.75 14.48 12.89
CA ARG A 41 -17.79 15.29 12.12
C ARG A 41 -16.39 15.06 12.66
N HIS A 42 -15.53 14.45 11.85
CA HIS A 42 -14.12 14.33 12.18
C HIS A 42 -13.43 15.70 12.03
N GLN A 43 -12.66 16.10 13.04
CA GLN A 43 -12.02 17.42 13.14
C GLN A 43 -10.51 17.33 12.89
N ALA A 44 -10.09 16.82 11.73
CA ALA A 44 -8.66 16.74 11.40
C ALA A 44 -8.00 18.10 11.16
N ARG A 45 -8.78 19.13 10.76
CA ARG A 45 -8.30 20.51 10.54
C ARG A 45 -9.49 21.48 10.62
N SER A 46 -9.25 22.69 11.13
CA SER A 46 -10.22 23.78 11.07
C SER A 46 -10.50 24.23 9.62
N GLY A 47 -11.74 24.66 9.38
CA GLY A 47 -12.16 25.23 8.09
C GLY A 47 -13.25 24.43 7.38
N PHE A 48 -13.07 24.16 6.08
CA PHE A 48 -14.08 23.48 5.27
C PHE A 48 -14.24 22.00 5.68
N LEU A 49 -15.48 21.54 5.79
CA LEU A 49 -15.92 20.17 6.09
C LEU A 49 -15.29 19.15 5.14
N ALA A 50 -15.14 19.50 3.86
CA ALA A 50 -14.43 18.70 2.87
C ALA A 50 -12.95 18.46 3.23
N ARG A 51 -12.34 19.36 4.03
CA ARG A 51 -10.95 19.27 4.50
C ARG A 51 -10.80 18.61 5.87
N GLY A 52 -11.91 18.36 6.56
CA GLY A 52 -11.93 17.67 7.87
C GLY A 52 -11.92 16.15 7.78
N GLY A 53 -12.11 15.58 6.58
CA GLY A 53 -12.19 14.14 6.38
C GLY A 53 -10.85 13.41 6.57
N LEU A 54 -10.95 12.12 6.92
CA LEU A 54 -9.81 11.21 7.07
C LEU A 54 -8.93 11.12 5.82
N MET A 55 -9.51 11.39 4.64
CA MET A 55 -8.83 11.39 3.34
C MET A 55 -7.52 12.18 3.35
N ARG A 56 -7.47 13.32 4.05
CA ARG A 56 -6.25 14.15 4.08
C ARG A 56 -5.08 13.44 4.75
N SER A 57 -5.33 12.77 5.88
CA SER A 57 -4.30 12.03 6.61
C SER A 57 -3.93 10.74 5.88
N LEU A 58 -4.88 10.13 5.17
CA LEU A 58 -4.68 8.91 4.38
C LEU A 58 -4.00 9.14 3.03
N ALA A 59 -3.99 10.37 2.51
CA ALA A 59 -3.41 10.69 1.21
C ALA A 59 -1.92 10.29 1.10
N TRP A 60 -1.12 10.55 2.14
CA TRP A 60 0.31 10.25 2.12
C TRP A 60 0.60 8.75 2.21
N PRO A 61 0.06 7.99 3.19
CA PRO A 61 0.24 6.53 3.22
C PRO A 61 -0.29 5.85 1.94
N TYR A 62 -1.37 6.36 1.35
CA TYR A 62 -1.85 5.85 0.07
C TYR A 62 -0.82 6.07 -1.04
N LEU A 63 -0.31 7.30 -1.20
CA LEU A 63 0.67 7.63 -2.24
C LEU A 63 1.95 6.80 -2.08
N PHE A 64 2.53 6.78 -0.89
CA PHE A 64 3.78 6.08 -0.62
C PHE A 64 3.64 4.57 -0.82
N LYS A 65 2.53 3.97 -0.37
CA LYS A 65 2.25 2.55 -0.64
C LYS A 65 2.24 2.26 -2.14
N ASN A 66 1.55 3.08 -2.94
CA ASN A 66 1.46 2.86 -4.38
C ASN A 66 2.83 2.98 -5.07
N TYR A 67 3.67 3.94 -4.66
CA TYR A 67 5.04 4.02 -5.17
C TYR A 67 5.88 2.83 -4.75
N SER A 68 5.85 2.42 -3.48
CA SER A 68 6.64 1.26 -3.02
C SER A 68 6.25 -0.05 -3.70
N VAL A 69 4.97 -0.26 -3.99
CA VAL A 69 4.52 -1.44 -4.75
C VAL A 69 5.00 -1.38 -6.20
N ARG A 70 4.94 -0.21 -6.82
CA ARG A 70 5.45 -0.01 -8.18
C ARG A 70 6.96 -0.24 -8.26
N ASP A 71 7.70 0.36 -7.34
CA ASP A 71 9.16 0.25 -7.29
C ASP A 71 9.59 -1.19 -6.98
N LEU A 72 8.83 -1.91 -6.14
CA LEU A 72 9.03 -3.34 -5.92
C LEU A 72 8.80 -4.15 -7.20
N ALA A 73 7.77 -3.84 -7.99
CA ALA A 73 7.51 -4.53 -9.24
C ALA A 73 8.65 -4.30 -10.26
N GLU A 74 9.13 -3.07 -10.38
CA GLU A 74 10.27 -2.73 -11.24
C GLU A 74 11.56 -3.42 -10.75
N PHE A 75 11.77 -3.43 -9.44
CA PHE A 75 12.88 -4.15 -8.83
C PHE A 75 12.83 -5.65 -9.14
N LEU A 76 11.66 -6.28 -9.00
CA LEU A 76 11.46 -7.71 -9.30
C LEU A 76 11.62 -8.01 -10.80
N GLU A 77 11.27 -7.06 -11.68
CA GLU A 77 11.48 -7.20 -13.13
C GLU A 77 12.98 -7.20 -13.47
N ILE A 78 13.75 -6.28 -12.91
CA ILE A 78 15.21 -6.20 -13.12
C ILE A 78 15.92 -7.39 -12.47
N TYR A 79 15.50 -7.79 -11.26
CA TYR A 79 16.05 -8.98 -10.59
C TYR A 79 15.71 -10.28 -11.32
N GLY A 80 14.55 -10.34 -11.98
CA GLY A 80 14.15 -11.49 -12.79
C GLY A 80 14.99 -11.66 -14.07
N LEU A 81 15.63 -10.59 -14.55
CA LEU A 81 16.36 -10.55 -15.81
C LEU A 81 17.69 -9.80 -15.66
N PRO A 82 18.78 -10.48 -15.24
CA PRO A 82 20.08 -9.83 -15.12
C PRO A 82 20.54 -9.26 -16.47
N VAL A 83 21.22 -8.11 -16.40
CA VAL A 83 21.77 -7.46 -17.59
C VAL A 83 22.91 -8.31 -18.15
N ARG A 84 22.87 -8.53 -19.46
CA ARG A 84 23.81 -9.38 -20.19
C ARG A 84 24.69 -8.49 -21.04
N ILE A 85 26.00 -8.54 -20.83
CA ILE A 85 26.95 -7.76 -21.61
C ILE A 85 27.86 -8.71 -22.38
N GLY A 86 27.86 -8.57 -23.70
CA GLY A 86 28.79 -9.26 -24.59
C GLY A 86 30.01 -8.37 -24.87
N LYS A 87 31.21 -8.85 -24.55
CA LYS A 87 32.47 -8.17 -24.85
C LYS A 87 33.10 -8.79 -26.09
N TYR A 88 33.61 -7.94 -26.99
CA TYR A 88 34.31 -8.34 -28.20
C TYR A 88 35.69 -7.66 -28.30
N PRO A 89 36.69 -8.31 -28.93
CA PRO A 89 38.02 -7.73 -29.10
C PRO A 89 38.01 -6.55 -30.08
N ALA A 90 38.94 -5.61 -29.89
CA ALA A 90 39.12 -4.49 -30.81
C ALA A 90 39.46 -5.00 -32.23
N GLY A 91 38.66 -4.62 -33.22
CA GLY A 91 38.78 -5.09 -34.60
C GLY A 91 37.80 -6.19 -35.03
N ALA A 92 36.87 -6.61 -34.16
CA ALA A 92 35.83 -7.57 -34.51
C ALA A 92 34.97 -7.09 -35.71
N SER A 93 34.73 -8.00 -36.64
CA SER A 93 33.89 -7.78 -37.82
C SER A 93 32.41 -7.63 -37.44
N ASP A 94 31.62 -7.01 -38.30
CA ASP A 94 30.18 -6.83 -38.03
C ASP A 94 29.41 -8.16 -37.97
N LYS A 95 29.92 -9.20 -38.66
CA LYS A 95 29.35 -10.56 -38.59
C LYS A 95 29.53 -11.19 -37.20
N GLU A 96 30.69 -10.97 -36.60
CA GLU A 96 31.01 -11.44 -35.24
C GLU A 96 30.15 -10.73 -34.18
N LYS A 97 30.00 -9.41 -34.29
CA LYS A 97 29.10 -8.63 -33.41
C LYS A 97 27.66 -9.12 -33.49
N THR A 98 27.18 -9.39 -34.71
CA THR A 98 25.81 -9.86 -34.95
C THR A 98 25.60 -11.27 -34.37
N THR A 99 26.60 -12.14 -34.50
CA THR A 99 26.56 -13.50 -33.95
C THR A 99 26.53 -13.48 -32.42
N LEU A 100 27.32 -12.61 -31.80
CA LEU A 100 27.32 -12.42 -30.35
C LEU A 100 25.98 -11.86 -29.86
N LEU A 101 25.41 -10.87 -30.56
CA LEU A 101 24.09 -10.34 -30.22
C LEU A 101 23.00 -11.42 -30.29
N ASN A 102 23.00 -12.23 -31.36
CA ASN A 102 22.07 -13.36 -31.49
C ASN A 102 22.24 -14.39 -30.38
N ALA A 103 23.49 -14.64 -29.95
CA ALA A 103 23.77 -15.51 -28.80
C ALA A 103 23.24 -14.91 -27.49
N LEU A 104 23.41 -13.60 -27.24
CA LEU A 104 22.86 -12.93 -26.05
C LEU A 104 21.33 -13.05 -25.98
N VAL A 105 20.64 -12.81 -27.10
CA VAL A 105 19.18 -12.92 -27.20
C VAL A 105 18.73 -14.37 -27.02
N GLY A 106 19.44 -15.32 -27.63
CA GLY A 106 19.17 -16.75 -27.52
C GLY A 106 19.29 -17.29 -26.10
N ILE A 107 20.34 -16.92 -25.37
CA ILE A 107 20.56 -17.32 -23.95
C ILE A 107 19.43 -16.78 -23.06
N GLY A 108 18.71 -15.73 -23.49
CA GLY A 108 17.56 -15.14 -22.80
C GLY A 108 16.45 -16.15 -22.52
N HIS A 109 16.16 -16.95 -23.54
CA HIS A 109 15.00 -17.83 -23.59
C HIS A 109 15.41 -19.30 -23.50
N ASN A 110 16.56 -19.65 -24.08
CA ASN A 110 17.13 -21.00 -24.11
C ASN A 110 18.50 -20.95 -23.43
N ALA A 111 18.66 -21.56 -22.27
CA ALA A 111 19.89 -21.47 -21.45
C ALA A 111 21.12 -22.20 -22.04
N ALA A 112 21.25 -22.32 -23.37
CA ALA A 112 22.36 -22.98 -24.04
C ALA A 112 22.74 -22.26 -25.35
N GLY A 113 24.03 -21.97 -25.52
CA GLY A 113 24.60 -21.37 -26.71
C GLY A 113 26.11 -21.61 -26.79
N ILE A 114 26.67 -21.63 -27.99
CA ILE A 114 28.11 -21.79 -28.23
C ILE A 114 28.66 -20.42 -28.63
N ILE A 115 29.67 -19.92 -27.91
CA ILE A 115 30.40 -18.70 -28.23
C ILE A 115 31.91 -19.02 -28.33
N PRO A 116 32.67 -18.35 -29.22
CA PRO A 116 34.13 -18.49 -29.27
C PRO A 116 34.78 -18.02 -27.96
N GLU A 117 35.89 -18.64 -27.54
CA GLU A 117 36.59 -18.33 -26.27
C GLU A 117 37.10 -16.88 -26.19
N THR A 118 37.36 -16.25 -27.34
CA THR A 118 37.74 -14.83 -27.43
C THR A 118 36.59 -13.86 -27.18
N MET A 119 35.34 -14.34 -27.16
CA MET A 119 34.15 -13.56 -26.81
C MET A 119 33.67 -13.95 -25.41
N MET A 120 33.51 -12.96 -24.54
CA MET A 120 33.07 -13.20 -23.17
C MET A 120 31.67 -12.65 -22.96
N LEU A 121 30.86 -13.42 -22.22
CA LEU A 121 29.55 -13.01 -21.74
C LEU A 121 29.62 -12.84 -20.22
N GLU A 122 29.25 -11.65 -19.76
CA GLU A 122 29.14 -11.35 -18.33
C GLU A 122 27.68 -11.09 -17.99
N LEU A 123 27.16 -11.87 -17.04
CA LEU A 123 25.91 -11.60 -16.36
C LEU A 123 26.26 -10.67 -15.20
N LEU A 124 25.86 -9.40 -15.29
CA LEU A 124 25.98 -8.53 -14.13
C LEU A 124 24.79 -8.76 -13.23
N ASP A 125 25.07 -9.14 -11.99
CA ASP A 125 24.06 -9.17 -10.95
C ASP A 125 23.47 -7.77 -10.79
N ALA A 126 22.14 -7.69 -10.78
CA ALA A 126 21.45 -6.51 -10.33
C ALA A 126 21.86 -6.26 -8.87
N ALA A 127 22.31 -5.05 -8.56
CA ALA A 127 22.84 -4.67 -7.25
C ALA A 127 21.98 -5.23 -6.11
N SER A 128 22.62 -5.74 -5.05
CA SER A 128 22.04 -6.46 -3.89
C SER A 128 21.07 -5.64 -3.01
N GLY A 129 20.08 -4.98 -3.62
CA GLY A 129 18.99 -4.33 -2.92
C GLY A 129 18.13 -5.37 -2.20
N SER A 130 17.95 -5.23 -0.89
CA SER A 130 17.02 -6.07 -0.15
C SER A 130 15.59 -5.68 -0.50
N GLY A 131 14.83 -6.54 -1.17
CA GLY A 131 13.39 -6.33 -1.45
C GLY A 131 12.55 -6.04 -0.20
N ASP A 132 13.07 -6.42 0.97
CA ASP A 132 12.50 -6.17 2.30
C ASP A 132 12.25 -4.68 2.61
N THR A 133 13.02 -3.76 2.03
CA THR A 133 12.84 -2.32 2.27
C THR A 133 11.54 -1.80 1.67
N PHE A 134 11.15 -2.28 0.49
CA PHE A 134 9.87 -1.93 -0.14
C PHE A 134 8.70 -2.47 0.68
N MET A 135 8.80 -3.73 1.12
CA MET A 135 7.77 -4.36 1.95
C MET A 135 7.65 -3.69 3.32
N SER A 136 8.76 -3.23 3.89
CA SER A 136 8.76 -2.47 5.15
C SER A 136 8.03 -1.12 5.01
N MET A 137 8.18 -0.45 3.87
CA MET A 137 7.44 0.79 3.58
C MET A 137 5.94 0.52 3.40
N VAL A 138 5.58 -0.55 2.67
CA VAL A 138 4.19 -0.96 2.51
C VAL A 138 3.54 -1.27 3.86
N ASP A 139 4.21 -2.05 4.71
CA ASP A 139 3.72 -2.41 6.05
C ASP A 139 3.57 -1.18 6.95
N TRP A 140 4.55 -0.27 6.95
CA TRP A 140 4.45 1.00 7.67
C TRP A 140 3.23 1.83 7.21
N CYS A 141 2.97 1.89 5.90
CA CYS A 141 1.81 2.58 5.34
C CYS A 141 0.50 1.93 5.77
N GLU A 142 0.38 0.60 5.70
CA GLU A 142 -0.83 -0.15 6.10
C GLU A 142 -1.14 0.02 7.59
N ARG A 143 -0.11 -0.05 8.44
CA ARG A 143 -0.23 0.19 9.89
C ARG A 143 -0.65 1.62 10.19
N THR A 144 -0.12 2.59 9.44
CA THR A 144 -0.48 4.00 9.60
C THR A 144 -1.94 4.25 9.20
N GLN A 145 -2.39 3.68 8.08
CA GLN A 145 -3.79 3.75 7.63
C GLN A 145 -4.73 3.14 8.66
N SER A 146 -4.38 1.96 9.18
CA SER A 146 -5.15 1.26 10.21
C SER A 146 -5.30 2.09 11.49
N LYS A 147 -4.24 2.78 11.93
CA LYS A 147 -4.28 3.70 13.09
C LYS A 147 -5.17 4.92 12.83
N ILE A 148 -5.12 5.49 11.63
CA ILE A 148 -5.93 6.66 11.26
C ILE A 148 -7.41 6.30 11.20
N ILE A 149 -7.76 5.14 10.67
CA ILE A 149 -9.15 4.71 10.48
C ILE A 149 -9.76 4.20 11.79
N LEU A 150 -9.06 3.30 12.48
CA LEU A 150 -9.61 2.62 13.67
C LEU A 150 -9.38 3.40 14.96
N GLY A 151 -8.39 4.31 14.99
CA GLY A 151 -8.05 5.12 16.18
C GLY A 151 -7.39 4.34 17.32
N GLY A 152 -7.19 3.02 17.16
CA GLY A 152 -6.53 2.17 18.14
C GLY A 152 -5.07 1.93 17.81
N THR A 153 -4.17 2.02 18.81
CA THR A 153 -2.76 1.66 18.67
C THR A 153 -2.46 0.22 19.11
N LEU A 154 -3.33 -0.37 19.93
CA LEU A 154 -3.07 -1.66 20.59
C LEU A 154 -3.42 -2.88 19.72
N THR A 155 -4.60 -2.89 19.09
CA THR A 155 -5.04 -3.98 18.19
C THR A 155 -4.36 -3.92 16.82
N THR A 156 -4.00 -2.72 16.38
CA THR A 156 -3.36 -2.45 15.08
C THR A 156 -1.84 -2.71 15.08
N GLN A 157 -1.22 -2.84 16.25
CA GLN A 157 0.23 -3.09 16.41
C GLN A 157 0.53 -4.44 17.08
N ALA A 158 -0.49 -5.28 17.28
CA ALA A 158 -0.35 -6.58 17.91
C ALA A 158 0.29 -7.60 16.95
N ASP A 159 1.59 -7.46 16.69
CA ASP A 159 2.40 -8.45 15.96
C ASP A 159 2.79 -9.61 16.87
N GLY A 160 1.82 -10.28 17.51
CA GLY A 160 1.99 -11.52 18.29
C GLY A 160 2.92 -11.50 19.52
N LYS A 161 3.83 -10.53 19.63
CA LYS A 161 4.84 -10.38 20.69
C LYS A 161 4.37 -9.49 21.83
N THR A 162 3.40 -8.61 21.55
CA THR A 162 2.82 -7.68 22.53
C THR A 162 1.36 -8.03 22.84
N SER A 163 1.02 -9.33 22.85
CA SER A 163 -0.22 -9.76 23.47
C SER A 163 -0.03 -9.70 24.98
N THR A 164 -0.71 -8.75 25.63
CA THR A 164 -0.79 -8.63 27.08
C THR A 164 -1.35 -9.93 27.64
N LYS A 165 -0.47 -10.87 28.01
CA LYS A 165 -0.87 -12.01 28.82
C LYS A 165 -1.39 -11.43 30.14
N PRO A 166 -2.63 -11.71 30.56
CA PRO A 166 -3.03 -11.36 31.90
C PRO A 166 -2.14 -12.18 32.83
N THR A 167 -1.18 -11.53 33.48
CA THR A 167 -0.35 -12.14 34.51
C THR A 167 -1.29 -12.53 35.64
N LEU A 168 -1.76 -13.78 35.62
CA LEU A 168 -2.46 -14.41 36.74
C LEU A 168 -1.48 -14.41 37.91
N ARG A 169 -1.63 -13.41 38.78
CA ARG A 169 -0.91 -13.29 40.03
C ARG A 169 -1.38 -14.46 40.90
N ALA A 170 -0.63 -15.55 40.88
CA ALA A 170 -0.85 -16.68 41.74
C ALA A 170 -0.87 -16.19 43.19
N VAL A 171 -2.06 -16.24 43.81
CA VAL A 171 -2.25 -16.01 45.23
C VAL A 171 -1.39 -17.04 45.96
N GLY A 172 -0.42 -16.55 46.73
CA GLY A 172 0.56 -17.36 47.44
C GLY A 172 -0.11 -18.40 48.31
N LYS A 173 0.33 -19.65 48.16
CA LYS A 173 0.06 -20.73 49.11
C LYS A 173 0.53 -20.27 50.49
N LEU A 174 -0.43 -20.04 51.40
CA LEU A 174 -0.15 -19.85 52.82
C LEU A 174 0.33 -21.20 53.38
N GLY A 175 1.65 -21.35 53.50
CA GLY A 175 2.26 -22.51 54.15
C GLY A 175 2.01 -22.44 55.65
N ARG A 176 1.10 -23.30 56.13
CA ARG A 176 0.97 -23.64 57.55
C ARG A 176 2.09 -24.62 57.90
N GLN A 177 3.00 -24.20 58.77
CA GLN A 177 3.91 -25.07 59.53
C GLN A 177 3.42 -25.05 61.00
N PRO A 178 3.64 -26.14 61.76
CA PRO A 178 2.80 -26.55 62.89
C PRO A 178 2.75 -25.59 64.07
#